data_AF-A0A2V3IYU5-F1
#
_entry.id   AF-A0A2V3IYU5-F1
#
_cell.length_a   1.000
_cell.length_b   1.000
_cell.length_c   1.000
_cell.angle_alpha   90.00
_cell.angle_beta   90.00
_cell.angle_gamma   90.00
#
_symmetry.space_group_name_H-M   'P 1'
#
loop_
_entity.id
_entity.type
_entity.pdbx_description
1 polymer ?
#
loop_
_entity_poly.entity_id
_entity_poly.type
_entity_poly.pdbx_seq_one_letter_code
_entity_poly.pdbx_strand_id
1 'polypeptide(L)' 'MAAREAAMSGMAAVRATLYNVLMRRNSVYVTTCVVSSYALTNVYLKGTDSLWKSINKGKSWEEVQARLPEKEEEDDD' A
#
# COMPACT_ATOMS: atom_id res chain seq x y z
N MET A 1 -28.27 -14.49 -17.12
CA MET A 1 -27.66 -13.57 -18.12
C MET A 1 -27.73 -12.11 -17.68
N ALA A 2 -28.88 -11.61 -17.18
CA ALA A 2 -29.05 -10.23 -16.71
C ALA A 2 -28.02 -9.72 -15.67
N ALA A 3 -27.62 -10.52 -14.66
CA ALA A 3 -26.65 -10.10 -13.65
C ALA A 3 -25.24 -9.86 -14.23
N ARG A 4 -24.85 -10.63 -15.25
CA ARG A 4 -23.56 -10.48 -15.95
C ARG A 4 -23.56 -9.24 -16.84
N GLU A 5 -24.69 -8.93 -17.48
CA GLU A 5 -24.87 -7.71 -18.29
C GLU A 5 -24.91 -6.45 -17.43
N ALA A 6 -25.57 -6.48 -16.28
CA ALA A 6 -25.55 -5.39 -15.31
C ALA A 6 -24.14 -5.13 -14.76
N ALA A 7 -23.38 -6.18 -14.44
CA ALA A 7 -21.99 -6.05 -14.01
C ALA A 7 -21.08 -5.49 -15.12
N MET A 8 -21.26 -5.93 -16.38
CA MET A 8 -20.54 -5.40 -17.54
C MET A 8 -20.87 -3.93 -17.81
N SER A 9 -22.14 -3.55 -17.69
CA SER A 9 -22.61 -2.16 -17.82
C SER A 9 -22.07 -1.27 -16.69
N GLY A 10 -22.09 -1.76 -15.44
CA GLY A 10 -21.49 -1.06 -14.29
C GLY A 10 -19.98 -0.86 -14.45
N MET A 11 -19.25 -1.88 -14.90
CA MET A 11 -17.82 -1.79 -15.20
C MET A 11 -17.54 -0.77 -16.31
N ALA A 12 -18.38 -0.74 -17.36
CA ALA A 12 -18.27 0.24 -18.43
C ALA A 12 -18.51 1.68 -17.92
N ALA A 13 -19.50 1.88 -17.05
CA ALA A 13 -19.78 3.18 -16.44
C ALA A 13 -18.61 3.67 -15.55
N VAL A 14 -18.05 2.80 -14.70
CA VAL A 14 -16.89 3.14 -13.86
C VAL A 14 -15.68 3.51 -14.72
N ARG A 15 -15.40 2.75 -15.77
CA ARG A 15 -14.29 3.04 -16.71
C ARG A 15 -14.49 4.37 -17.42
N ALA A 16 -15.71 4.66 -17.88
CA ALA A 16 -16.02 5.92 -18.53
C ALA A 16 -15.82 7.11 -17.58
N THR A 17 -16.25 6.99 -16.33
CA THR A 17 -16.03 8.02 -15.31
C THR A 17 -14.54 8.21 -15.02
N LEU A 18 -13.80 7.13 -14.81
CA LEU A 18 -12.35 7.18 -14.55
C LEU A 18 -11.60 7.88 -15.69
N TYR A 19 -11.93 7.53 -16.93
CA TYR A 19 -11.33 8.14 -18.11
C TYR A 19 -11.64 9.64 -18.17
N ASN A 20 -12.91 10.01 -18.02
CA ASN A 20 -13.33 11.41 -18.12
C ASN A 20 -12.73 12.29 -17.01
N VAL A 21 -12.56 11.75 -15.79
CA VAL A 21 -12.06 12.50 -14.64
C VAL A 21 -10.53 12.59 -14.63
N LEU A 22 -9.83 11.48 -14.89
CA LEU A 22 -8.38 11.41 -14.67
C LEU A 22 -7.56 11.38 -15.96
N MET A 23 -8.09 10.82 -17.05
CA MET A 23 -7.28 10.49 -18.23
C MET A 23 -7.56 11.35 -19.46
N ARG A 24 -8.71 12.04 -19.52
CA ARG A 24 -9.13 12.80 -20.71
C ARG A 24 -8.26 14.03 -20.99
N ARG A 25 -7.73 14.69 -19.94
CA ARG A 25 -6.89 15.89 -20.08
C ARG A 25 -5.44 15.56 -19.76
N ASN A 26 -4.53 15.72 -20.73
CA ASN A 26 -3.11 15.37 -20.58
C ASN A 26 -2.46 15.93 -19.29
N SER A 27 -2.74 17.20 -18.95
CA SER A 27 -2.20 17.79 -17.72
C SER A 27 -2.69 17.11 -16.45
N VAL A 28 -3.98 16.77 -16.39
CA VAL A 28 -4.57 16.04 -15.24
C VAL A 28 -4.01 14.62 -15.18
N TYR A 29 -3.86 13.97 -16.33
CA TYR A 29 -3.34 12.61 -16.41
C TYR A 29 -1.91 12.52 -15.85
N VAL A 30 -1.01 13.37 -16.31
CA VAL A 30 0.39 13.38 -15.83
C VAL A 30 0.46 13.68 -14.34
N THR A 31 -0.28 14.69 -13.85
CA THR A 31 -0.34 15.00 -12.41
C THR A 31 -0.89 13.83 -11.60
N THR A 32 -1.93 13.16 -12.10
CA THR A 32 -2.50 11.97 -11.46
C THR A 32 -1.45 10.87 -11.34
N CYS A 33 -0.69 10.59 -12.41
CA CYS A 33 0.39 9.59 -12.38
C CYS A 33 1.46 9.93 -11.35
N VAL A 34 1.92 11.18 -11.28
CA VAL A 34 2.97 11.61 -10.32
C VAL A 34 2.47 11.51 -8.88
N VAL A 35 1.28 12.06 -8.60
CA VAL A 35 0.70 12.05 -7.24
C VAL A 35 0.39 10.62 -6.80
N SER A 36 -0.20 9.81 -7.68
CA SER A 36 -0.51 8.42 -7.36
C SER A 36 0.76 7.60 -7.17
N SER A 37 1.82 7.82 -7.94
CA SER A 37 3.10 7.14 -7.73
C SER A 37 3.61 7.39 -6.31
N TYR A 38 3.68 8.65 -5.86
CA TYR A 38 4.13 8.96 -4.51
C TYR A 38 3.24 8.33 -3.43
N ALA A 39 1.91 8.47 -3.57
CA ALA A 39 0.97 7.93 -2.60
C ALA A 39 1.01 6.39 -2.55
N LEU A 40 0.99 5.73 -3.71
CA LEU A 40 1.03 4.27 -3.81
C LEU A 40 2.34 3.69 -3.32
N THR A 41 3.49 4.33 -3.56
CA THR A 41 4.78 3.86 -3.02
C THR A 41 4.73 3.78 -1.49
N ASN A 42 4.22 4.81 -0.81
CA ASN A 42 4.11 4.82 0.65
C ASN A 42 3.17 3.72 1.18
N VAL A 43 2.02 3.55 0.53
CA VAL A 43 1.05 2.51 0.90
C VAL A 43 1.63 1.12 0.64
N TYR A 44 2.30 0.93 -0.50
CA TYR A 44 2.93 -0.33 -0.87
C TYR A 44 4.00 -0.74 0.13
N LEU A 45 4.94 0.17 0.46
CA LEU A 45 6.01 -0.12 1.43
C LEU A 45 5.45 -0.56 2.78
N LYS A 46 4.47 0.18 3.33
CA LYS A 46 3.85 -0.15 4.61
C LYS A 46 3.04 -1.46 4.55
N GLY A 47 2.29 -1.65 3.46
CA GLY A 47 1.46 -2.84 3.27
C GLY A 47 2.30 -4.11 3.15
N THR A 48 3.38 -4.06 2.36
CA THR A 48 4.29 -5.19 2.17
C THR A 48 5.08 -5.48 3.45
N ASP A 49 5.59 -4.48 4.16
CA ASP A 49 6.25 -4.67 5.46
C ASP A 49 5.31 -5.32 6.48
N SER A 50 4.07 -4.82 6.58
CA SER A 50 3.07 -5.38 7.49
C SER A 50 2.73 -6.83 7.14
N LEU A 51 2.59 -7.14 5.86
CA LEU A 51 2.31 -8.51 5.41
C LEU A 51 3.51 -9.43 5.74
N TRP A 52 4.73 -8.96 5.49
CA TRP A 52 5.95 -9.70 5.80
C TRP A 52 6.08 -9.99 7.29
N LYS A 53 5.87 -8.98 8.15
CA LYS A 53 5.89 -9.11 9.61
C LYS A 53 4.80 -10.06 10.10
N SER A 54 3.60 -10.02 9.50
CA SER A 54 2.53 -10.96 9.83
C SER A 54 2.91 -12.41 9.52
N ILE A 55 3.59 -12.65 8.40
CA ILE A 55 4.02 -14.00 7.99
C ILE A 55 5.21 -14.48 8.85
N ASN A 56 6.12 -13.58 9.22
CA ASN A 56 7.35 -13.89 9.96
C ASN A 56 7.29 -13.49 11.44
N LYS A 57 6.09 -13.47 12.02
CA LYS A 57 5.89 -13.07 13.41
C LYS A 57 6.77 -13.91 14.35
N GLY A 58 7.44 -13.24 15.29
CA GLY A 58 8.35 -13.85 16.26
C GLY A 58 9.76 -14.14 15.74
N LYS A 59 10.04 -13.89 14.46
CA LYS A 59 11.36 -14.15 13.84
C LYS A 59 12.13 -12.87 13.49
N SER A 60 11.50 -11.70 13.56
CA SER A 60 12.18 -10.44 13.32
C SER A 60 13.15 -10.14 14.46
N TRP A 61 14.32 -9.58 14.11
CA TRP A 61 15.29 -9.16 15.12
C TRP A 61 14.67 -8.16 16.11
N GLU A 62 13.83 -7.24 15.64
CA GLU A 62 13.10 -6.27 16.46
C GLU A 62 12.29 -6.97 17.58
N GLU A 63 11.55 -8.03 17.26
CA GLU A 63 10.75 -8.76 18.24
C GLU A 63 11.58 -9.66 19.16
N VAL A 64 12.71 -10.17 18.67
CA VAL A 64 13.66 -10.95 19.48
C VAL A 64 14.39 -10.05 20.47
N GLN A 65 14.91 -8.92 20.00
CA GLN A 65 15.61 -7.93 20.82
C GLN A 65 14.71 -7.35 21.90
N ALA A 66 13.43 -7.09 21.60
CA ALA A 66 12.46 -6.61 22.59
C ALA A 66 12.21 -7.60 23.75
N ARG A 67 12.69 -8.84 23.64
CA ARG A 67 12.61 -9.86 24.70
C ARG A 67 13.95 -10.08 25.42
N LEU A 68 15.02 -9.43 24.98
CA LEU A 68 16.31 -9.51 25.65
C LEU A 68 16.28 -8.64 26.92
N PRO A 69 16.98 -9.06 27.98
CA PRO A 69 17.17 -8.20 29.16
C PRO A 69 17.88 -6.91 28.75
N GLU A 70 17.58 -5.80 29.44
CA GLU A 70 18.34 -4.56 29.28
C GLU A 70 19.82 -4.86 29.49
N LYS A 71 20.65 -4.29 28.61
CA LYS A 71 22.10 -4.43 28.72
C LYS A 71 22.47 -3.70 30.01
N GLU A 72 22.97 -4.44 31.01
CA GLU A 72 23.63 -3.83 32.16
C GLU A 72 24.71 -2.92 31.58
N GLU A 73 24.53 -1.61 31.72
CA GLU A 73 25.62 -0.66 31.49
C GLU A 73 26.68 -1.08 32.51
N GLU A 74 27.80 -1.63 32.05
CA GLU A 74 28.98 -1.78 32.90
C GLU A 74 29.32 -0.36 33.34
N ASP A 75 29.04 -0.05 34.61
CA ASP A 75 29.52 1.14 35.29
C ASP A 75 31.06 1.08 35.21
N ASP A 76 31.63 1.69 34.17
CA ASP A 76 33.07 1.90 34.02
C ASP A 76 33.51 2.89 35.12
N ASP A 77 34.10 2.35 36.19
CA ASP A 77 34.85 3.06 37.24
C ASP A 77 35.96 3.97 36.67
#